data_AF-A0A0J1GU55-F1
#
_entry.id   AF-A0A0J1GU55-F1
#
_cell.length_a   1.000
_cell.length_b   1.000
_cell.length_c   1.000
_cell.angle_alpha   90.00
_cell.angle_beta   90.00
_cell.angle_gamma   90.00
#
_symmetry.space_group_name_H-M   'P 1'
#
loop_
_entity.id
_entity.type
_entity.pdbx_description
1 polymer ?
#
loop_
_entity_poly.entity_id
_entity_poly.type
_entity_poly.pdbx_seq_one_letter_code
_entity_poly.pdbx_strand_id
1 'polypeptide(L)'
;MIISNPIPKQVTKAPKLGAAVSSLPLHEAAVPLNTTLVADFMAQHALDEWNNSMSLVRYHRLHGDRTLVAHFLKESAEFRRVYIAFAKA
;
A
#
# COMPACT_ATOMS: atom_id res chain seq x y z
N MET A 1 -68.02 -15.76 7.31
CA MET A 1 -67.38 -14.45 7.56
C MET A 1 -65.94 -14.54 7.08
N ILE A 2 -65.65 -13.94 5.93
CA ILE A 2 -64.32 -13.94 5.31
C ILE A 2 -63.62 -12.66 5.73
N ILE A 3 -62.41 -12.81 6.26
CA ILE A 3 -61.58 -11.78 6.88
C ILE A 3 -60.88 -11.01 5.76
N SER A 4 -61.34 -9.79 5.48
CA SER A 4 -60.66 -8.85 4.58
C SER A 4 -59.60 -8.08 5.38
N ASN A 5 -58.36 -8.54 5.36
CA ASN A 5 -57.21 -7.81 5.90
C ASN A 5 -57.00 -6.49 5.13
N PRO A 6 -57.02 -5.31 5.76
CA PRO A 6 -56.46 -4.12 5.15
C PRO A 6 -54.93 -4.19 5.26
N ILE A 7 -54.26 -4.36 4.12
CA ILE A 7 -52.80 -4.26 3.97
C ILE A 7 -52.37 -2.88 4.49
N PRO A 8 -51.50 -2.76 5.51
CA PRO A 8 -50.95 -1.47 5.89
C PRO A 8 -50.05 -0.97 4.75
N LYS A 9 -50.41 0.16 4.13
CA LYS A 9 -49.55 0.88 3.19
C LYS A 9 -48.22 1.19 3.90
N GLN A 10 -47.17 0.43 3.59
CA GLN A 10 -45.82 0.84 3.92
C GLN A 10 -45.54 2.14 3.19
N VAL A 11 -45.51 3.25 3.94
CA VAL A 11 -44.93 4.49 3.45
C VAL A 11 -43.43 4.22 3.36
N THR A 12 -42.93 3.92 2.16
CA THR A 12 -41.52 3.97 1.84
C THR A 12 -41.07 5.43 2.01
N LYS A 13 -40.66 5.80 3.22
CA LYS A 13 -39.75 6.93 3.38
C LYS A 13 -38.49 6.51 2.64
N ALA A 14 -38.25 7.12 1.48
CA ALA A 14 -36.92 7.14 0.89
C ALA A 14 -35.94 7.52 2.01
N PRO A 15 -34.82 6.79 2.19
CA PRO A 15 -33.80 7.24 3.11
C PRO A 15 -33.41 8.64 2.65
N LYS A 16 -33.67 9.65 3.49
CA LYS A 16 -33.21 11.00 3.22
C LYS A 16 -31.70 10.89 3.01
N LEU A 17 -31.25 11.19 1.79
CA LEU A 17 -29.83 11.42 1.50
C LEU A 17 -29.26 12.29 2.62
N GLY A 18 -28.20 11.80 3.23
CA GLY A 18 -27.71 12.29 4.51
C GLY A 18 -27.45 11.17 5.50
N ALA A 19 -27.10 9.97 5.04
CA ALA A 19 -26.17 9.18 5.82
C ALA A 19 -24.93 10.05 5.96
N ALA A 20 -24.76 10.63 7.15
CA ALA A 20 -23.52 11.24 7.55
C ALA A 20 -22.43 10.26 7.14
N VAL A 21 -21.65 10.63 6.13
CA VAL A 21 -20.36 10.01 5.91
C VAL A 21 -19.67 10.29 7.24
N SER A 22 -19.66 9.27 8.10
CA SER A 22 -18.79 9.28 9.27
C SER A 22 -17.44 9.63 8.67
N SER A 23 -16.98 10.86 8.91
CA SER A 23 -15.57 11.14 8.83
C SER A 23 -15.00 10.26 9.92
N LEU A 24 -14.77 8.98 9.59
CA LEU A 24 -13.78 8.17 10.27
C LEU A 24 -12.62 9.14 10.36
N PRO A 25 -12.21 9.57 11.57
CA PRO A 25 -10.95 10.25 11.66
C PRO A 25 -10.00 9.28 10.95
N LEU A 26 -9.29 9.75 9.93
CA LEU A 26 -8.03 9.11 9.59
C LEU A 26 -7.27 9.19 10.90
N HIS A 27 -7.44 8.21 11.78
CA HIS A 27 -6.43 7.89 12.73
C HIS A 27 -5.25 7.63 11.81
N GLU A 28 -4.32 8.58 11.75
CA GLU A 28 -2.92 8.27 11.56
C GLU A 28 -2.61 7.23 12.63
N ALA A 29 -2.97 5.98 12.36
CA ALA A 29 -2.43 4.84 13.03
C ALA A 29 -0.99 4.86 12.54
N ALA A 30 -0.15 5.60 13.25
CA ALA A 30 1.29 5.51 13.13
C ALA A 30 1.61 4.04 13.44
N VAL A 31 1.68 3.22 12.38
CA VAL A 31 1.99 1.81 12.54
C VAL A 31 3.39 1.78 13.14
N PRO A 32 3.55 1.21 14.34
CA PRO A 32 4.85 1.19 14.97
C PRO A 32 5.82 0.47 14.04
N LEU A 33 6.88 1.18 13.64
CA LEU A 33 7.90 0.64 12.72
C LEU A 33 8.66 -0.56 13.31
N ASN A 34 8.46 -0.83 14.60
CA ASN A 34 9.06 -1.95 15.34
C ASN A 34 8.20 -3.23 15.36
N THR A 35 7.09 -3.26 14.62
CA THR A 35 6.32 -4.50 14.47
C THR A 35 7.00 -5.41 13.45
N THR A 36 7.00 -6.72 13.71
CA THR A 36 7.49 -7.73 12.76
C THR A 36 6.86 -7.57 11.38
N LEU A 37 5.57 -7.22 11.33
CA LEU A 37 4.85 -6.94 10.08
C LEU A 37 5.47 -5.80 9.27
N VAL A 38 5.87 -4.70 9.92
CA VAL A 38 6.54 -3.59 9.23
C VAL A 38 7.96 -3.98 8.82
N ALA A 39 8.69 -4.72 9.66
CA ALA A 39 10.02 -5.20 9.31
C ALA A 39 9.98 -6.11 8.06
N ASP A 40 9.05 -7.05 8.00
CA ASP A 40 8.85 -7.94 6.86
C ASP A 40 8.47 -7.17 5.60
N PHE A 41 7.54 -6.21 5.72
CA PHE A 41 7.14 -5.34 4.61
C PHE A 41 8.33 -4.52 4.08
N MET A 42 9.09 -3.88 4.97
CA MET A 42 10.24 -3.06 4.61
C MET A 42 11.36 -3.89 3.98
N ALA A 43 11.61 -5.11 4.48
CA ALA A 43 12.54 -6.04 3.88
C ALA A 43 12.09 -6.41 2.46
N GLN A 44 10.83 -6.82 2.28
CA GLN A 44 10.33 -7.22 0.96
C GLN A 44 10.36 -6.05 -0.03
N HIS A 45 9.90 -4.87 0.36
CA HIS A 45 9.92 -3.68 -0.49
C HIS A 45 11.35 -3.31 -0.90
N ALA A 46 12.30 -3.32 0.04
CA ALA A 46 13.70 -3.03 -0.26
C ALA A 46 14.33 -4.07 -1.20
N LEU A 47 13.94 -5.35 -1.10
CA LEU A 47 14.39 -6.40 -2.02
C LEU A 47 13.88 -6.16 -3.44
N ASP A 48 12.60 -5.78 -3.58
CA ASP A 48 11.98 -5.50 -4.88
C ASP A 48 12.65 -4.30 -5.56
N GLU A 49 12.88 -3.21 -4.82
CA GLU A 49 13.55 -2.02 -5.34
C GLU A 49 15.03 -2.24 -5.66
N TRP A 50 15.72 -3.09 -4.88
CA TRP A 50 17.07 -3.51 -5.22
C TRP A 50 17.10 -4.24 -6.57
N ASN A 51 16.20 -5.22 -6.76
CA ASN A 51 16.10 -5.97 -8.01
C ASN A 51 15.76 -5.08 -9.21
N ASN A 52 14.83 -4.14 -9.02
CA ASN A 52 14.44 -3.14 -10.00
C ASN A 52 15.63 -2.26 -10.40
N SER A 53 16.34 -1.69 -9.42
CA SER A 53 17.54 -0.87 -9.63
C SER A 53 18.61 -1.63 -10.44
N MET A 54 18.87 -2.90 -10.10
CA MET A 54 19.81 -3.74 -10.83
C MET A 54 19.36 -4.05 -12.26
N SER A 55 18.05 -4.08 -12.52
CA SER A 55 17.50 -4.19 -13.88
C SER A 55 17.80 -2.94 -14.69
N LEU A 56 17.61 -1.76 -14.12
CA LEU A 56 17.92 -0.48 -14.75
C LEU A 56 19.43 -0.33 -15.01
N VAL A 57 20.29 -0.79 -14.10
CA VAL A 57 21.75 -0.86 -14.34
C VAL A 57 22.06 -1.68 -15.59
N ARG A 58 21.45 -2.86 -15.75
CA ARG A 58 21.66 -3.70 -16.95
C ARG A 58 21.19 -3.00 -18.21
N TYR A 59 20.00 -2.39 -18.17
CA TYR A 59 19.45 -1.65 -19.29
C TYR A 59 20.37 -0.50 -19.71
N HIS A 60 20.75 0.38 -18.80
CA HIS A 60 21.59 1.54 -19.13
C HIS A 60 23.02 1.17 -19.52
N ARG A 61 23.55 0.06 -18.99
CA ARG A 61 24.84 -0.49 -19.44
C ARG A 61 24.80 -0.89 -20.91
N LEU A 62 23.71 -1.50 -21.38
CA LEU A 62 23.54 -1.87 -22.79
C LEU A 62 23.43 -0.64 -23.71
N HIS A 63 22.88 0.47 -23.19
CA HIS A 63 22.71 1.73 -23.91
C HIS A 63 23.90 2.70 -23.76
N GLY A 64 24.94 2.30 -23.04
CA GLY A 64 26.15 3.11 -22.84
C GLY A 64 25.99 4.31 -21.90
N ASP A 65 24.87 4.44 -21.20
CA ASP A 65 24.64 5.54 -20.26
C ASP A 65 25.33 5.27 -18.91
N ARG A 66 26.57 5.72 -18.81
CA ARG A 66 27.41 5.53 -17.62
C ARG A 66 26.92 6.32 -16.41
N THR A 67 26.26 7.46 -16.61
CA THR A 67 25.77 8.32 -15.54
C THR A 67 24.61 7.63 -14.82
N LEU A 68 23.63 7.14 -15.59
CA LEU A 68 22.49 6.41 -15.02
C LEU A 68 22.92 5.05 -14.44
N VAL A 69 23.91 4.37 -15.04
CA VAL A 69 24.50 3.17 -14.43
C VAL A 69 25.05 3.47 -13.04
N ALA A 70 25.84 4.54 -12.88
CA ALA A 70 26.41 4.90 -11.57
C ALA A 70 25.33 5.27 -10.56
N HIS A 71 24.30 6.00 -11.00
CA HIS A 71 23.15 6.36 -10.18
C HIS A 71 22.41 5.12 -9.66
N PHE A 72 21.96 4.23 -10.54
CA PHE A 72 21.22 3.03 -10.14
C PHE A 72 22.06 2.01 -9.37
N LEU A 73 23.38 1.98 -9.60
CA LEU A 73 24.28 1.19 -8.74
C LEU A 73 24.29 1.72 -7.30
N LYS A 74 24.31 3.05 -7.11
CA LYS A 74 24.21 3.66 -5.78
C LYS A 74 22.88 3.32 -5.12
N GLU A 75 21.76 3.50 -5.83
CA GLU A 75 20.42 3.17 -5.29
C GLU A 75 20.31 1.69 -4.91
N SER A 76 20.78 0.79 -5.78
CA SER A 76 20.80 -0.65 -5.51
C SER A 76 21.57 -1.00 -4.23
N ALA A 77 22.67 -0.29 -3.96
CA ALA A 77 23.46 -0.50 -2.75
C ALA A 77 22.73 -0.03 -1.49
N GLU A 78 21.98 1.07 -1.56
CA GLU A 78 21.18 1.55 -0.43
C GLU A 78 20.01 0.61 -0.13
N PHE A 79 19.25 0.18 -1.15
CA PHE A 79 18.16 -0.78 -0.96
C PHE A 79 18.67 -2.11 -0.41
N ARG A 80 19.83 -2.60 -0.87
CA ARG A 80 20.48 -3.78 -0.29
C ARG A 80 20.79 -3.62 1.20
N ARG A 81 21.26 -2.44 1.63
CA ARG A 81 21.53 -2.17 3.05
C ARG A 81 20.25 -2.18 3.88
N VAL A 82 19.19 -1.55 3.38
CA VAL A 82 17.87 -1.54 4.03
C VAL A 82 17.33 -2.96 4.16
N TYR A 83 17.37 -3.75 3.09
CA TYR A 83 16.96 -5.16 3.13
C TYR A 83 17.72 -5.95 4.21
N ILE A 84 19.04 -5.84 4.26
CA ILE A 84 19.86 -6.54 5.27
C ILE A 84 19.54 -6.07 6.70
N ALA A 85 19.22 -4.78 6.88
CA ALA A 85 18.87 -4.25 8.19
C ALA A 85 17.54 -4.81 8.71
N PHE A 86 16.52 -4.91 7.85
CA PHE A 86 15.20 -5.42 8.23
C PHE A 86 15.10 -6.95 8.21
N ALA A 87 15.82 -7.64 7.33
CA ALA A 87 15.84 -9.11 7.30
C ALA A 87 16.56 -9.75 8.50
N LYS A 88 17.28 -8.96 9.30
CA LYS A 88 17.98 -9.39 10.53
C LYS A 88 17.34 -8.87 11.81
N ALA A 89 16.30 -8.02 11.70
CA ALA A 89 15.60 -7.40 12.82
C ALA A 89 14.54 -8.36 13.40
#